data_AF-Q7JR99-F1
#
_entry.id   AF-Q7JR99-F1
#
_cell.length_a   1.000
_cell.length_b   1.000
_cell.length_c   1.000
_cell.angle_alpha   90.00
_cell.angle_beta   90.00
_cell.angle_gamma   90.00
#
_symmetry.space_group_name_H-M   'P 1'
#
loop_
_entity.id
_entity.type
_entity.pdbx_description
1 polymer ?
#
loop_
_entity_poly.entity_id
_entity_poly.type
_entity_poly.pdbx_seq_one_letter_code
_entity_poly.pdbx_strand_id
1 'polypeptide(L)'
;MADDPNKPSTSSKTEDAPLFPPAKPGKRVDYGTNNTLELLERIPSQVVDLKLDDVLTAVKEVDNLCDYPRCKTKTSLMGQDCQHCKKRFCFKHGLPEVHGCGEEIKRDERKKFLHPKPAKTIRQEEDVKNAKKRLDAKLKEMQLGRTQKATGGGSKKKNGK
;
A
#
# COMPACT_ATOMS: atom_id res chain seq x y z
N MET A 1 7.99 -26.92 48.91
CA MET A 1 6.78 -26.81 48.08
C MET A 1 7.22 -26.08 46.83
N ALA A 2 7.24 -26.78 45.70
CA ALA A 2 7.72 -26.24 44.43
C ALA A 2 6.54 -25.55 43.74
N ASP A 3 6.55 -24.21 43.74
CA ASP A 3 5.61 -23.41 42.98
C ASP A 3 6.03 -23.43 41.52
N ASP A 4 5.30 -24.19 40.70
CA ASP A 4 5.48 -24.29 39.25
C ASP A 4 4.92 -23.01 38.59
N PRO A 5 5.75 -22.14 37.98
CA PRO A 5 5.35 -20.79 37.58
C PRO A 5 4.62 -20.73 36.24
N ASN A 6 4.10 -21.84 35.70
CA ASN A 6 3.51 -21.83 34.37
C ASN A 6 2.18 -22.58 34.29
N LYS A 7 1.19 -22.10 35.06
CA LYS A 7 -0.22 -22.42 34.81
C LYS A 7 -0.89 -21.21 34.14
N PRO A 8 -1.12 -21.24 32.80
CA PRO A 8 -1.84 -20.18 32.12
C PRO A 8 -3.28 -20.16 32.62
N SER A 9 -3.61 -19.08 33.33
CA SER A 9 -4.93 -18.88 33.89
C SER A 9 -5.93 -18.60 32.76
N THR A 10 -6.84 -19.54 32.61
CA THR A 10 -8.07 -19.44 31.84
C THR A 10 -9.05 -18.50 32.54
N SER A 11 -9.33 -17.34 31.96
CA SER A 11 -10.51 -16.52 32.26
C SER A 11 -10.91 -15.81 30.97
N SER A 12 -11.61 -16.48 30.05
CA SER A 12 -13.07 -16.37 29.90
C SER A 12 -13.63 -14.95 30.09
N LYS A 13 -14.23 -14.41 28.99
CA LYS A 13 -15.11 -13.23 28.88
C LYS A 13 -14.50 -11.87 28.53
N THR A 14 -13.63 -11.80 27.52
CA THR A 14 -13.41 -10.54 26.76
C THR A 14 -13.38 -10.78 25.25
N GLU A 15 -14.18 -11.71 24.74
CA GLU A 15 -14.10 -12.08 23.31
C GLU A 15 -14.88 -11.11 22.41
N ASP A 16 -15.96 -10.50 22.91
CA ASP A 16 -16.84 -9.60 22.15
C ASP A 16 -16.55 -8.10 22.31
N ALA A 17 -15.46 -7.72 23.00
CA ALA A 17 -15.08 -6.31 23.05
C ALA A 17 -14.45 -5.91 21.69
N PRO A 18 -14.99 -4.91 20.98
CA PRO A 18 -14.38 -4.42 19.75
C PRO A 18 -12.99 -3.87 20.09
N LEU A 19 -11.98 -4.27 19.31
CA LEU A 19 -10.57 -3.91 19.56
C LEU A 19 -10.35 -2.40 19.58
N PHE A 20 -11.14 -1.71 18.76
CA PHE A 20 -11.17 -0.27 18.63
C PHE A 20 -12.49 0.26 19.18
N PRO A 21 -12.49 1.44 19.83
CA PRO A 21 -13.71 1.99 20.40
C PRO A 21 -14.76 2.17 19.29
N PRO A 22 -15.99 1.68 19.49
CA PRO A 22 -17.02 1.78 18.47
C PRO A 22 -17.35 3.26 18.21
N ALA A 23 -17.53 3.60 16.93
CA ALA A 23 -18.04 4.91 16.54
C ALA A 23 -19.39 5.15 17.25
N LYS A 24 -19.46 6.14 18.14
CA LYS A 24 -20.76 6.61 18.63
C LYS A 24 -21.58 7.08 17.42
N PRO A 25 -22.90 6.90 17.39
CA PRO A 25 -23.70 7.36 16.26
C PRO A 25 -23.44 8.85 16.00
N GLY A 26 -23.02 9.17 14.78
CA GLY A 26 -22.66 10.53 14.35
C GLY A 26 -21.27 11.03 14.75
N LYS A 27 -20.47 10.27 15.52
CA LYS A 27 -19.08 10.63 15.88
C LYS A 27 -18.10 9.58 15.40
N ARG A 28 -17.00 10.05 14.81
CA ARG A 28 -15.94 9.20 14.25
C ARG A 28 -15.13 8.55 15.36
N VAL A 29 -14.58 7.37 15.07
CA VAL A 29 -13.58 6.71 15.92
C VAL A 29 -12.34 7.59 15.98
N ASP A 30 -11.90 7.90 17.20
CA ASP A 30 -10.67 8.64 17.43
C ASP A 30 -9.58 7.64 17.82
N TYR A 31 -8.74 7.27 16.86
CA TYR A 31 -7.62 6.36 17.10
C TYR A 31 -6.45 7.05 17.83
N GLY A 32 -6.53 8.37 18.03
CA GLY A 32 -5.53 9.18 18.73
C GLY A 32 -4.31 9.54 17.90
N THR A 33 -4.06 8.86 16.78
CA THR A 33 -3.00 9.18 15.81
C THR A 33 -3.52 9.14 14.38
N ASN A 34 -2.87 9.90 13.50
CA ASN A 34 -3.17 9.90 12.06
C ASN A 34 -2.22 9.00 11.26
N ASN A 35 -1.16 8.48 11.90
CA ASN A 35 -0.20 7.58 11.27
C ASN A 35 -0.67 6.13 11.48
N THR A 36 -0.78 5.37 10.38
CA THR A 36 -1.13 3.94 10.46
C THR A 36 -0.08 3.11 11.18
N LEU A 37 1.21 3.45 11.04
CA LEU A 37 2.30 2.74 11.72
C LEU A 37 2.19 2.81 13.25
N GLU A 38 1.93 4.00 13.80
CA GLU A 38 1.77 4.19 15.25
C GLU A 38 0.54 3.45 15.81
N LEU A 39 -0.47 3.19 14.97
CA LEU A 39 -1.62 2.38 15.36
C LEU A 39 -1.30 0.89 15.39
N LEU A 40 -0.58 0.41 14.39
CA LEU A 40 -0.17 -0.99 14.29
C LEU A 40 0.80 -1.37 15.42
N GLU A 41 1.72 -0.49 15.80
CA GLU A 41 2.67 -0.73 16.90
C GLU A 41 2.00 -0.94 18.26
N ARG A 42 0.80 -0.40 18.46
CA ARG A 42 0.04 -0.55 19.71
C ARG A 42 -0.69 -1.88 19.81
N ILE A 43 -0.85 -2.60 18.70
CA ILE A 43 -1.67 -3.81 18.65
C ILE A 43 -0.74 -5.02 18.71
N PRO A 44 -0.87 -5.89 19.72
CA PRO A 44 -0.07 -7.11 19.78
C PRO A 44 -0.42 -8.04 18.61
N SER A 45 0.61 -8.66 18.00
CA SER A 45 0.47 -9.50 16.79
C SER A 45 -0.57 -10.61 16.93
N GLN A 46 -0.64 -11.26 18.09
CA GLN A 46 -1.60 -12.32 18.38
C GLN A 46 -3.05 -11.87 18.20
N VAL A 47 -3.34 -10.59 18.47
CA VAL A 47 -4.68 -10.03 18.34
C VAL A 47 -4.96 -9.60 16.90
N VAL A 48 -3.93 -9.23 16.14
CA VAL A 48 -4.05 -8.94 14.71
C VAL A 48 -4.53 -10.19 13.96
N ASP A 49 -3.94 -11.36 14.24
CA ASP A 49 -4.29 -12.61 13.55
C ASP A 49 -5.73 -13.07 13.84
N LEU A 50 -6.23 -12.84 15.05
CA LEU A 50 -7.60 -13.22 15.42
C LEU A 50 -8.67 -12.26 14.91
N LYS A 51 -8.35 -10.96 14.80
CA LYS A 51 -9.29 -9.91 14.38
C LYS A 51 -8.76 -9.09 13.20
N LEU A 52 -8.33 -9.78 12.14
CA LEU A 52 -7.75 -9.17 10.94
C LEU A 52 -8.68 -8.12 10.31
N ASP A 53 -9.98 -8.41 10.22
CA ASP A 53 -10.96 -7.51 9.59
C ASP A 53 -11.12 -6.18 10.34
N ASP A 54 -11.09 -6.21 11.69
CA ASP A 54 -11.17 -5.01 12.53
C ASP A 54 -9.92 -4.14 12.33
N VAL A 55 -8.74 -4.78 12.31
CA VAL A 55 -7.47 -4.09 12.09
C VAL A 55 -7.42 -3.50 10.69
N LEU A 56 -7.82 -4.25 9.66
CA LEU A 56 -7.88 -3.76 8.28
C LEU A 56 -8.84 -2.57 8.14
N THR A 57 -9.98 -2.61 8.83
CA THR A 57 -10.94 -1.50 8.83
C THR A 57 -10.35 -0.26 9.49
N ALA A 58 -9.70 -0.41 10.65
CA ALA A 58 -9.03 0.69 11.33
C ALA A 58 -7.89 1.30 10.49
N VAL A 59 -7.05 0.48 9.87
CA VAL A 59 -5.96 0.93 8.98
C VAL A 59 -6.54 1.70 7.79
N LYS A 60 -7.58 1.18 7.14
CA LYS A 60 -8.28 1.87 6.04
C LYS A 60 -8.85 3.21 6.50
N GLU A 61 -9.48 3.28 7.67
CA GLU A 61 -10.05 4.53 8.18
C GLU A 61 -8.98 5.60 8.40
N VAL A 62 -7.79 5.18 8.86
CA VAL A 62 -6.68 6.08 9.17
C VAL A 62 -5.91 6.47 7.91
N ASP A 63 -5.71 5.58 6.95
CA ASP A 63 -5.15 5.90 5.63
C ASP A 63 -6.01 6.91 4.86
N ASN A 64 -7.31 6.93 5.15
CA ASN A 64 -8.26 7.92 4.61
C ASN A 64 -8.24 9.27 5.36
N LEU A 65 -7.35 9.46 6.33
CA LEU A 65 -7.10 10.73 7.01
C LEU A 65 -5.88 11.44 6.42
N CYS A 66 -5.70 12.69 6.83
CA CYS A 66 -4.48 13.43 6.55
C CYS A 66 -3.40 13.00 7.55
N ASP A 67 -2.23 12.61 7.06
CA ASP A 67 -1.13 12.15 7.92
C ASP A 67 -0.50 13.27 8.78
N TYR A 68 -0.76 14.54 8.45
CA TYR A 68 -0.25 15.68 9.22
C TYR A 68 -0.72 15.62 10.69
N PRO A 69 0.17 15.85 11.68
CA PRO A 69 -0.18 15.76 13.09
C PRO A 69 -1.35 16.69 13.44
N ARG A 70 -2.34 16.14 14.13
CA ARG A 70 -3.59 16.81 14.56
C ARG A 70 -4.61 17.12 13.46
N CYS A 71 -4.33 16.87 12.18
CA CYS A 71 -5.31 17.08 11.11
C CYS A 71 -6.28 15.88 11.00
N LYS A 72 -7.58 16.08 11.22
CA LYS A 72 -8.60 15.00 11.10
C LYS A 72 -9.42 15.07 9.80
N THR A 73 -8.91 15.78 8.79
CA THR A 73 -9.57 15.93 7.49
C THR A 73 -9.51 14.62 6.69
N LYS A 74 -10.65 14.22 6.09
CA LYS A 74 -10.69 13.04 5.20
C LYS A 74 -10.00 13.33 3.87
N THR A 75 -9.17 12.41 3.42
CA THR A 75 -8.43 12.43 2.15
C THR A 75 -8.95 11.38 1.16
N SER A 76 -10.04 10.68 1.51
CA SER A 76 -10.66 9.62 0.70
C SER A 76 -11.12 10.11 -0.69
N LEU A 77 -11.82 11.24 -0.74
CA LEU A 77 -12.30 11.82 -2.01
C LEU A 77 -11.21 12.65 -2.69
N MET A 78 -10.50 13.45 -1.90
CA MET A 78 -9.54 14.45 -2.38
C MET A 78 -8.34 14.46 -1.43
N GLY A 79 -7.23 13.89 -1.90
CA GLY A 79 -5.96 13.85 -1.20
C GLY A 79 -4.83 13.96 -2.21
N GLN A 80 -3.69 14.48 -1.76
CA GLN A 80 -2.46 14.50 -2.51
C GLN A 80 -1.43 13.62 -1.82
N ASP A 81 -0.81 12.74 -2.59
CA ASP A 81 0.25 11.85 -2.10
C ASP A 81 1.60 12.50 -2.40
N CYS A 82 2.46 12.62 -1.38
CA CYS A 82 3.79 13.19 -1.56
C CYS A 82 4.70 12.21 -2.29
N GLN A 83 5.48 12.66 -3.28
CA GLN A 83 6.39 11.80 -4.05
C GLN A 83 7.55 11.22 -3.22
N HIS A 84 7.89 11.88 -2.10
CA HIS A 84 9.02 11.51 -1.25
C HIS A 84 8.59 10.57 -0.12
N CYS A 85 7.73 11.03 0.77
CA CYS A 85 7.28 10.22 1.91
C CYS A 85 6.14 9.25 1.56
N LYS A 86 5.52 9.38 0.36
CA LYS A 86 4.38 8.55 -0.11
C LYS A 86 3.18 8.53 0.84
N LYS A 87 3.09 9.53 1.71
CA LYS A 87 1.99 9.72 2.62
C LYS A 87 0.93 10.62 1.99
N ARG A 88 -0.31 10.46 2.45
CA ARG A 88 -1.48 11.16 1.94
C ARG A 88 -1.84 12.38 2.80
N PHE A 89 -1.98 13.53 2.16
CA PHE A 89 -2.31 14.80 2.82
C PHE A 89 -3.56 15.46 2.22
N CYS A 90 -4.23 16.29 3.03
CA CYS A 90 -5.28 17.19 2.54
C CYS A 90 -4.65 18.43 1.88
N PHE A 91 -5.40 19.18 1.06
CA PHE A 91 -4.87 20.37 0.37
C PHE A 91 -4.28 21.45 1.29
N LYS A 92 -4.66 21.50 2.57
CA LYS A 92 -4.08 22.42 3.55
C LYS A 92 -2.66 22.04 3.97
N HIS A 93 -2.32 20.75 3.92
CA HIS A 93 -1.03 20.21 4.35
C HIS A 93 -0.28 19.47 3.22
N GLY A 94 -0.80 19.54 1.98
CA GLY A 94 -0.23 18.85 0.82
C GLY A 94 1.10 19.45 0.35
N LEU A 95 1.42 20.66 0.79
CA LEU A 95 2.69 21.29 0.45
C LEU A 95 3.86 20.55 1.12
N PRO A 96 4.94 20.27 0.37
CA PRO A 96 6.09 19.53 0.87
C PRO A 96 6.86 20.26 1.97
N GLU A 97 6.80 21.59 2.01
CA GLU A 97 7.40 22.40 3.06
C GLU A 97 6.73 22.16 4.43
N VAL A 98 5.42 21.88 4.44
CA VAL A 98 4.64 21.73 5.69
C VAL A 98 4.94 20.43 6.40
N HIS A 99 5.12 19.33 5.66
CA HIS A 99 5.41 18.01 6.23
C HIS A 99 6.90 17.62 6.16
N GLY A 100 7.79 18.56 5.78
CA GLY A 100 9.25 18.39 5.86
C GLY A 100 9.93 17.76 4.64
N CYS A 101 9.20 17.35 3.60
CA CYS A 101 9.82 16.83 2.36
C CYS A 101 10.29 17.93 1.39
N GLY A 102 10.11 19.21 1.72
CA GLY A 102 10.46 20.35 0.87
C GLY A 102 11.94 20.38 0.47
N GLU A 103 12.85 20.02 1.36
CA GLU A 103 14.29 20.03 1.08
C GLU A 103 14.69 18.98 0.05
N GLU A 104 14.07 17.79 0.09
CA GLU A 104 14.34 16.72 -0.85
C GLU A 104 13.83 17.06 -2.24
N ILE A 105 12.60 17.58 -2.34
CA ILE A 105 12.04 18.07 -3.60
C ILE A 105 12.93 19.17 -4.16
N LYS A 106 13.32 20.15 -3.35
CA LYS A 106 14.19 21.24 -3.77
C LYS A 106 15.55 20.74 -4.27
N ARG A 107 16.12 19.73 -3.62
CA ARG A 107 17.37 19.09 -4.09
C ARG A 107 17.17 18.40 -5.44
N ASP A 108 16.08 17.67 -5.62
CA ASP A 108 15.81 16.94 -6.85
C ASP A 108 15.43 17.87 -8.00
N GLU A 109 14.63 18.90 -7.75
CA GLU A 109 14.32 19.97 -8.70
C GLU A 109 15.58 20.76 -9.06
N ARG A 110 16.45 21.08 -8.10
CA ARG A 110 17.74 21.72 -8.38
C ARG A 110 18.60 20.85 -9.29
N LYS A 111 18.69 19.54 -9.05
CA LYS A 111 19.45 18.62 -9.93
C LYS A 111 18.84 18.59 -11.34
N LYS A 112 17.51 18.50 -11.45
CA LYS A 112 16.79 18.53 -12.73
C LYS A 112 16.99 19.84 -13.48
N PHE A 113 17.01 20.97 -12.77
CA PHE A 113 17.22 22.30 -13.32
C PHE A 113 18.67 22.54 -13.76
N LEU A 114 19.64 22.11 -12.94
CA LEU A 114 21.06 22.35 -13.19
C LEU A 114 21.64 21.40 -14.26
N HIS A 115 21.08 20.21 -14.36
CA HIS A 115 21.44 19.22 -15.38
C HIS A 115 20.21 18.87 -16.23
N PRO A 116 19.73 19.81 -17.07
CA PRO A 116 18.69 19.48 -18.02
C PRO A 116 19.22 18.40 -18.94
N LYS A 117 18.49 17.29 -19.07
CA LYS A 117 18.88 16.21 -19.98
C LYS A 117 18.97 16.79 -21.40
N PRO A 118 20.09 16.60 -22.12
CA PRO A 118 20.19 17.10 -23.48
C PRO A 118 19.14 16.40 -24.34
N ALA A 119 18.51 17.14 -25.27
CA ALA A 119 17.38 16.64 -26.07
C ALA A 119 17.69 15.31 -26.79
N LYS A 120 18.96 15.09 -27.18
CA LYS A 120 19.43 13.83 -27.78
C LYS A 120 19.24 12.64 -26.83
N THR A 121 19.56 12.78 -25.55
CA THR A 121 19.39 11.71 -24.55
C THR A 121 17.91 11.43 -24.30
N ILE A 122 17.05 12.45 -24.31
CA ILE A 122 15.60 12.26 -24.17
C ILE A 122 15.07 11.39 -25.32
N ARG A 123 15.44 11.71 -26.57
CA ARG A 123 15.05 10.92 -27.74
C ARG A 123 15.59 9.49 -27.69
N GLN A 124 16.86 9.30 -27.30
CA GLN A 124 17.44 7.97 -27.13
C GLN A 124 16.71 7.15 -26.06
N GLU A 125 16.33 7.75 -24.93
CA GLU A 125 15.53 7.08 -23.89
C GLU A 125 14.15 6.66 -24.43
N GLU A 126 13.50 7.48 -25.25
CA GLU A 126 12.23 7.15 -25.90
C GLU A 126 12.36 6.00 -26.89
N ASP A 127 13.40 6.03 -27.74
CA ASP A 127 13.69 4.97 -28.71
C ASP A 127 13.96 3.64 -28.00
N VAL A 128 14.72 3.64 -26.91
CA VAL A 128 14.98 2.46 -26.08
C VAL A 128 13.70 1.94 -25.41
N LYS A 129 12.85 2.83 -24.86
CA LYS A 129 11.55 2.43 -24.28
C LYS A 129 10.65 1.79 -25.34
N ASN A 130 10.63 2.32 -26.56
CA ASN A 130 9.84 1.77 -27.66
C ASN A 130 10.39 0.43 -28.15
N ALA A 131 11.71 0.28 -28.25
CA ALA A 131 12.35 -0.99 -28.55
C ALA A 131 12.01 -2.06 -27.49
N LYS A 132 12.06 -1.71 -26.19
CA LYS A 132 11.68 -2.61 -25.10
C LYS A 132 10.24 -3.08 -25.20
N LYS A 133 9.27 -2.18 -25.45
CA LYS A 133 7.86 -2.55 -25.66
C LYS A 133 7.68 -3.55 -26.82
N ARG A 134 8.39 -3.35 -27.94
CA ARG A 134 8.35 -4.27 -29.09
C ARG A 134 8.94 -5.64 -28.74
N LEU A 135 9.99 -5.69 -27.93
CA LEU A 135 10.57 -6.94 -27.45
C LEU A 135 9.61 -7.68 -26.50
N ASP A 136 9.03 -6.98 -25.53
CA ASP A 136 8.06 -7.57 -24.59
C ASP A 136 6.83 -8.13 -25.32
N ALA A 137 6.34 -7.44 -26.36
CA ALA A 137 5.26 -7.93 -27.21
C ALA A 137 5.64 -9.22 -27.95
N LYS A 138 6.84 -9.29 -28.57
CA LYS A 138 7.35 -10.49 -29.24
C LYS A 138 7.54 -11.66 -28.29
N LEU A 139 8.01 -11.41 -27.07
CA LEU A 139 8.15 -12.45 -26.04
C LEU A 139 6.79 -13.00 -25.63
N LYS A 140 5.79 -12.12 -25.43
CA LYS A 140 4.41 -12.54 -25.13
C LYS A 140 3.81 -13.38 -26.26
N GLU A 141 4.00 -12.98 -27.51
CA GLU A 141 3.54 -13.74 -28.69
C GLU A 141 4.19 -15.14 -28.75
N MET A 142 5.51 -15.24 -28.55
CA MET A 142 6.23 -16.50 -28.55
C MET A 142 5.79 -17.43 -27.40
N GLN A 143 5.53 -16.87 -26.21
CA GLN A 143 4.99 -17.63 -25.07
C GLN A 143 3.60 -18.20 -25.39
N LEU A 144 2.71 -17.41 -26.00
CA LEU A 144 1.37 -17.86 -26.41
C LEU A 144 1.43 -18.97 -27.46
N GLY A 145 2.32 -18.85 -28.45
CA GLY A 145 2.54 -19.89 -29.45
C GLY A 145 3.02 -21.21 -28.83
N ARG A 146 3.85 -21.15 -27.79
CA ARG A 146 4.31 -22.34 -27.06
C ARG A 146 3.18 -22.99 -26.26
N THR A 147 2.33 -22.21 -25.59
CA THR A 147 1.20 -22.76 -24.81
C THR A 147 0.12 -23.37 -25.71
N GLN A 148 -0.19 -22.75 -26.85
CA GLN A 148 -1.17 -23.31 -27.81
C GLN A 148 -0.68 -24.63 -28.41
N LYS A 149 0.63 -24.74 -28.70
CA LYS A 149 1.20 -26.00 -29.18
C LYS A 149 1.18 -27.11 -28.14
N ALA A 150 1.27 -26.78 -26.85
CA ALA A 150 1.21 -27.77 -25.77
C ALA A 150 -0.21 -28.33 -25.56
N THR A 151 -1.26 -27.53 -25.75
CA THR A 151 -2.65 -27.99 -25.54
C THR A 151 -3.28 -28.68 -26.75
N GLY A 152 -2.79 -28.42 -27.97
CA GLY A 152 -3.39 -28.95 -29.21
C GLY A 152 -2.98 -30.37 -29.61
N GLY A 153 -2.08 -31.04 -28.88
CA GLY A 153 -1.46 -32.29 -29.31
C GLY A 153 -2.18 -33.60 -28.92
N GLY A 154 -3.28 -33.54 -28.16
CA GLY A 154 -3.87 -34.76 -27.58
C GLY A 154 -5.38 -34.81 -27.72
N SER A 155 -5.88 -35.30 -28.86
CA SER A 155 -7.11 -36.13 -28.96
C SER A 155 -7.57 -36.28 -30.42
N LYS A 156 -7.08 -37.31 -31.11
CA LYS A 156 -7.84 -37.93 -32.20
C LYS A 156 -7.66 -39.45 -32.14
N LYS A 157 -8.36 -40.05 -31.17
CA LYS A 157 -8.51 -41.50 -31.00
C LYS A 157 -10.01 -41.82 -31.00
N LYS A 158 -10.51 -42.35 -32.12
CA LYS A 158 -11.77 -43.15 -32.26
C LYS A 158 -11.86 -43.59 -33.73
N ASN A 159 -11.34 -44.78 -34.06
CA ASN A 159 -12.03 -46.09 -34.14
C ASN A 159 -13.24 -46.10 -35.09
N GLY A 160 -13.14 -46.93 -36.13
CA GLY A 160 -14.21 -47.26 -37.05
C GLY A 160 -13.77 -48.27 -38.10
N LYS A 161 -13.59 -49.54 -37.70
CA LYS A 161 -13.83 -50.69 -38.55
C LYS A 161 -14.17 -51.89 -37.69
#